data_AF-A0A821G0S8-F1
#
_entry.id   AF-A0A821G0S8-F1
#
_cell.length_a   1.000
_cell.length_b   1.000
_cell.length_c   1.000
_cell.angle_alpha   90.00
_cell.angle_beta   90.00
_cell.angle_gamma   90.00
#
_symmetry.space_group_name_H-M   'P 1'
#
loop_
_entity.id
_entity.type
_entity.pdbx_description
1 polymer ?
#
loop_
_entity_poly.entity_id
_entity_poly.type
_entity_poly.pdbx_seq_one_letter_code
_entity_poly.pdbx_strand_id
1 'polypeptide(L)'
;HGNSINVLNSCAWKINGDVLDLLMDIFQHGGNRQLSVPVAVENAKLPEILPIEDGLSIDERKRREIILAQTKKMKAEIFSLWCYELYRLSIANHFRNEIFWFPHNLDFRGRVYPIPPHFNHLGSDIARSIILFAEGKPLGPNGLRQLKIHLVNLTDLKKKASIDERAKYADEIMDDILDSADRPLNGRQWWTKSEEPWQTLACCMEIARAIRSSDHTKYVSHFPIHQ
;
A
#
# COMPACT_ATOMS: atom_id res chain seq x y z
N HIS A 1 19.26 -26.10 -2.28
CA HIS A 1 18.16 -25.13 -2.37
C HIS A 1 17.03 -25.34 -1.36
N GLY A 2 16.84 -26.53 -0.74
CA GLY A 2 15.79 -26.74 0.27
C GLY A 2 15.93 -25.90 1.54
N ASN A 3 17.15 -25.55 1.97
CA ASN A 3 17.34 -24.79 3.21
C ASN A 3 16.92 -23.32 3.13
N SER A 4 17.01 -22.68 1.95
CA SER A 4 16.69 -21.25 1.79
C SER A 4 15.18 -20.99 1.73
N ILE A 5 14.41 -21.90 1.13
CA ILE A 5 12.94 -21.76 1.09
C ILE A 5 12.33 -21.99 2.47
N ASN A 6 12.92 -22.87 3.29
CA ASN A 6 12.49 -23.10 4.66
C ASN A 6 12.63 -21.85 5.54
N VAL A 7 13.69 -21.06 5.34
CA VAL A 7 13.89 -19.78 6.05
C VAL A 7 12.83 -18.75 5.66
N LEU A 8 12.48 -18.65 4.38
CA LEU A 8 11.42 -17.74 3.92
C LEU A 8 10.05 -18.17 4.44
N ASN A 9 9.79 -19.48 4.47
CA ASN A 9 8.54 -20.06 4.97
C ASN A 9 8.38 -19.89 6.48
N SER A 10 9.47 -19.83 7.24
CA SER A 10 9.43 -19.67 8.70
C SER A 10 9.19 -18.22 9.14
N CYS A 11 9.23 -17.26 8.22
CA CYS A 11 8.99 -15.85 8.54
C CYS A 11 7.52 -15.63 8.93
N ALA A 12 7.31 -15.25 10.20
CA ALA A 12 6.00 -14.98 10.77
C ALA A 12 5.59 -13.52 10.50
N TRP A 13 4.34 -13.34 10.09
CA TRP A 13 3.76 -12.05 9.72
C TRP A 13 2.51 -11.75 10.55
N LYS A 14 2.21 -10.46 10.68
CA LYS A 14 0.98 -9.95 11.32
C LYS A 14 0.42 -8.78 10.50
N ILE A 15 -0.83 -8.43 10.76
CA ILE A 15 -1.49 -7.29 10.13
C ILE A 15 -1.11 -5.98 10.83
N ASN A 16 -0.87 -4.94 10.03
CA ASN A 16 -0.84 -3.54 10.49
C ASN A 16 -2.28 -3.03 10.67
N GLY A 17 -2.80 -3.12 11.90
CA GLY A 17 -4.19 -2.75 12.19
C GLY A 17 -4.52 -1.31 11.83
N ASP A 18 -3.63 -0.35 12.14
CA ASP A 18 -3.91 1.08 11.92
C ASP A 18 -4.03 1.43 10.44
N VAL A 19 -3.18 0.83 9.60
CA VAL A 19 -3.23 1.04 8.15
C VAL A 19 -4.41 0.30 7.54
N LEU A 20 -4.72 -0.92 8.01
CA LEU A 20 -5.88 -1.67 7.55
C LEU A 20 -7.19 -0.93 7.85
N ASP A 21 -7.33 -0.34 9.04
CA ASP A 21 -8.54 0.42 9.43
C ASP A 21 -8.75 1.61 8.50
N LEU A 22 -7.68 2.34 8.22
CA LEU A 22 -7.73 3.47 7.30
C LEU A 22 -8.10 3.05 5.87
N LEU A 23 -7.52 1.95 5.37
CA LEU A 23 -7.85 1.41 4.06
C LEU A 23 -9.30 0.97 3.96
N MET A 24 -9.80 0.27 4.97
CA MET A 24 -11.19 -0.18 5.04
C MET A 24 -12.14 1.01 5.09
N ASP A 25 -11.82 2.04 5.86
CA ASP A 25 -12.61 3.27 5.94
C ASP A 25 -12.72 3.97 4.57
N ILE A 26 -11.59 4.19 3.89
CA ILE A 26 -11.59 4.79 2.54
C ILE A 26 -12.34 3.91 1.54
N PHE A 27 -12.14 2.59 1.58
CA PHE A 27 -12.78 1.64 0.67
C PHE A 27 -14.31 1.62 0.84
N GLN A 28 -14.79 1.62 2.09
CA GLN A 28 -16.22 1.63 2.42
C GLN A 28 -16.88 2.98 2.07
N HIS A 29 -16.13 4.09 2.15
CA HIS A 29 -16.61 5.43 1.81
C HIS A 29 -16.35 5.83 0.35
N GLY A 30 -16.39 4.86 -0.56
CA GLY A 30 -16.41 5.11 -2.01
C GLY A 30 -15.06 5.03 -2.72
N GLY A 31 -13.98 4.73 -1.99
CA GLY A 31 -12.63 4.55 -2.53
C GLY A 31 -11.91 5.85 -2.84
N ASN A 32 -10.63 5.74 -3.20
CA ASN A 32 -9.79 6.86 -3.59
C ASN A 32 -8.78 6.42 -4.65
N ARG A 33 -9.05 6.80 -5.90
CA ARG A 33 -8.20 6.44 -7.05
C ARG A 33 -6.77 6.96 -6.93
N GLN A 34 -6.56 8.12 -6.32
CA GLN A 34 -5.21 8.68 -6.15
C GLN A 34 -4.36 7.83 -5.20
N LEU A 35 -5.01 7.20 -4.23
CA LEU A 35 -4.38 6.28 -3.27
C LEU A 35 -4.46 4.81 -3.72
N SER A 36 -4.78 4.57 -4.99
CA SER A 36 -4.97 3.21 -5.54
C SER A 36 -6.02 2.37 -4.80
N VAL A 37 -6.94 3.00 -4.08
CA VAL A 37 -8.10 2.32 -3.48
C VAL A 37 -9.25 2.38 -4.50
N PRO A 38 -9.67 1.23 -5.07
CA PRO A 38 -10.66 1.22 -6.13
C PRO A 38 -12.01 1.78 -5.66
N VAL A 39 -12.65 2.52 -6.57
CA VAL A 39 -14.00 3.07 -6.37
C VAL A 39 -15.03 2.06 -6.81
N ALA A 40 -16.20 2.06 -6.16
CA ALA A 40 -17.33 1.27 -6.61
C ALA A 40 -17.81 1.75 -8.01
N VAL A 41 -18.39 0.84 -8.80
CA VAL A 41 -18.77 1.14 -10.20
C VAL A 41 -19.82 2.25 -10.26
N GLU A 42 -20.73 2.28 -9.29
CA GLU A 42 -21.77 3.29 -9.09
C GLU A 42 -21.21 4.69 -8.85
N ASN A 43 -20.01 4.81 -8.28
CA ASN A 43 -19.36 6.08 -7.97
C ASN A 43 -18.35 6.49 -9.06
N ALA A 44 -18.17 5.66 -10.08
CA ALA A 44 -17.23 5.93 -11.15
C ALA A 44 -17.77 6.99 -12.12
N LYS A 45 -16.91 7.96 -12.46
CA LYS A 45 -17.17 8.86 -13.61
C LYS A 45 -16.99 8.06 -14.90
N LEU A 46 -18.10 7.73 -15.54
CA LEU A 46 -18.14 6.99 -16.81
C LEU A 46 -18.36 7.95 -17.98
N PRO A 47 -17.93 7.58 -19.20
CA PRO A 47 -18.22 8.37 -20.40
C PRO A 47 -19.72 8.59 -20.58
N GLU A 48 -20.09 9.79 -21.03
CA GLU A 48 -21.47 10.10 -21.37
C GLU A 48 -21.86 9.35 -22.66
N ILE A 49 -22.92 8.56 -22.58
CA ILE A 49 -23.42 7.80 -23.73
C ILE A 49 -24.34 8.71 -24.54
N LEU A 50 -24.04 8.88 -25.83
CA LEU A 50 -24.89 9.63 -26.74
C LEU A 50 -26.33 9.07 -26.73
N PRO A 51 -27.35 9.94 -26.62
CA PRO A 51 -28.75 9.52 -26.58
C PRO A 51 -29.15 8.78 -27.86
N ILE A 52 -30.19 7.96 -27.75
CA ILE A 52 -30.78 7.29 -28.92
C ILE A 52 -31.76 8.29 -29.54
N GLU A 53 -31.34 8.94 -30.62
CA GLU A 53 -32.19 9.85 -31.38
C GLU A 53 -32.42 9.31 -32.80
N ASP A 54 -33.65 9.47 -33.28
CA ASP A 54 -33.98 9.18 -34.67
C ASP A 54 -33.28 10.20 -35.57
N GLY A 55 -32.44 9.72 -36.50
CA GLY A 55 -31.72 10.58 -37.44
C GLY A 55 -30.20 10.68 -37.25
N LEU A 56 -29.61 9.96 -36.28
CA LEU A 56 -28.14 9.94 -36.12
C LEU A 56 -27.43 9.52 -37.42
N SER A 57 -26.45 10.34 -37.82
CA SER A 57 -25.54 10.07 -38.93
C SER A 57 -24.71 8.80 -38.69
N ILE A 58 -24.13 8.24 -39.76
CA ILE A 58 -23.28 7.05 -39.68
C ILE A 58 -22.10 7.28 -38.70
N ASP A 59 -21.52 8.47 -38.70
CA ASP A 59 -20.39 8.80 -37.83
C ASP A 59 -20.81 8.93 -36.35
N GLU A 60 -21.99 9.46 -36.07
CA GLU A 60 -22.53 9.52 -34.70
C GLU A 60 -22.87 8.13 -34.17
N ARG A 61 -23.41 7.24 -35.01
CA ARG A 61 -23.62 5.83 -34.63
C ARG A 61 -22.32 5.13 -34.28
N LYS A 62 -21.28 5.29 -35.12
CA LYS A 62 -19.94 4.75 -34.84
C LYS A 62 -19.35 5.31 -33.55
N ARG A 63 -19.42 6.63 -33.33
CA ARG A 63 -18.96 7.27 -32.07
C ARG A 63 -19.67 6.70 -30.86
N ARG A 64 -20.99 6.53 -30.95
CA ARG A 64 -21.79 5.92 -29.88
C ARG A 64 -21.36 4.48 -29.59
N GLU A 65 -21.15 3.66 -30.60
CA GLU A 65 -20.65 2.29 -30.43
C GLU A 65 -19.28 2.25 -29.74
N ILE A 66 -18.37 3.15 -30.12
CA ILE A 66 -17.06 3.30 -29.47
C ILE A 66 -17.21 3.67 -27.99
N ILE A 67 -18.04 4.65 -27.67
CA ILE A 67 -18.30 5.09 -26.29
C ILE A 67 -18.92 3.95 -25.46
N LEU A 68 -19.85 3.19 -26.03
CA LEU A 68 -20.45 2.04 -25.37
C LEU A 68 -19.41 0.94 -25.07
N ALA A 69 -18.56 0.63 -26.04
CA ALA A 69 -17.49 -0.34 -25.86
C ALA A 69 -16.48 0.11 -24.78
N GLN A 70 -16.08 1.39 -24.80
CA GLN A 70 -15.21 1.99 -23.78
C GLN A 70 -15.86 1.95 -22.40
N THR A 71 -17.14 2.31 -22.29
CA THR A 71 -17.88 2.28 -21.02
C THR A 71 -17.97 0.87 -20.46
N LYS A 72 -18.28 -0.12 -21.31
CA LYS A 72 -18.33 -1.53 -20.91
C LYS A 72 -16.97 -2.02 -20.41
N LYS A 73 -15.89 -1.69 -21.13
CA LYS A 73 -14.51 -2.02 -20.73
C LYS A 73 -14.16 -1.39 -19.38
N MET A 74 -14.40 -0.09 -19.23
CA MET A 74 -14.10 0.64 -18.00
C MET A 74 -14.87 0.10 -16.79
N LYS A 75 -16.16 -0.25 -16.95
CA LYS A 75 -16.95 -0.90 -15.89
C LYS A 75 -16.34 -2.24 -15.46
N ALA A 76 -15.94 -3.07 -16.43
CA ALA A 76 -15.34 -4.37 -16.14
C ALA A 76 -13.99 -4.25 -15.43
N GLU A 77 -13.16 -3.28 -15.83
CA GLU A 77 -11.87 -2.99 -15.18
C GLU A 77 -12.05 -2.52 -13.74
N ILE A 78 -12.93 -1.54 -13.51
CA ILE A 78 -13.23 -1.02 -12.17
C ILE A 78 -13.77 -2.12 -11.26
N PHE A 79 -14.74 -2.90 -11.76
CA PHE A 79 -15.32 -4.00 -10.99
C PHE A 79 -14.26 -5.06 -10.64
N SER A 80 -13.36 -5.38 -11.56
CA SER A 80 -12.28 -6.34 -11.31
C SER A 80 -11.31 -5.86 -10.23
N LEU A 81 -10.91 -4.58 -10.27
CA LEU A 81 -10.05 -3.97 -9.25
C LEU A 81 -10.76 -3.92 -7.89
N TRP A 82 -12.04 -3.54 -7.88
CA TRP A 82 -12.83 -3.48 -6.66
C TRP A 82 -13.00 -4.85 -6.01
N CYS A 83 -13.31 -5.90 -6.78
CA CYS A 83 -13.38 -7.28 -6.29
C CYS A 83 -12.03 -7.76 -5.75
N TYR A 84 -10.93 -7.47 -6.47
CA TYR A 84 -9.59 -7.83 -6.03
C TYR A 84 -9.25 -7.21 -4.65
N GLU A 85 -9.56 -5.93 -4.49
CA GLU A 85 -9.36 -5.22 -3.23
C GLU A 85 -10.24 -5.76 -2.11
N LEU A 86 -11.52 -6.01 -2.41
CA LEU A 86 -12.47 -6.59 -1.46
C LEU A 86 -11.94 -7.91 -0.89
N TYR A 87 -11.46 -8.82 -1.76
CA TYR A 87 -10.89 -10.09 -1.32
C TYR A 87 -9.65 -9.87 -0.45
N ARG A 88 -8.73 -8.98 -0.85
CA ARG A 88 -7.53 -8.69 -0.08
C ARG A 88 -7.86 -8.15 1.31
N LEU A 89 -8.72 -7.13 1.40
CA LEU A 89 -9.13 -6.52 2.67
C LEU A 89 -9.91 -7.51 3.54
N SER A 90 -10.74 -8.37 2.94
CA SER A 90 -11.46 -9.42 3.67
C SER A 90 -10.51 -10.44 4.29
N ILE A 91 -9.51 -10.90 3.54
CA ILE A 91 -8.47 -11.82 4.06
C ILE A 91 -7.66 -11.12 5.15
N ALA A 92 -7.18 -9.90 4.90
CA ALA A 92 -6.41 -9.14 5.88
C ALA A 92 -7.20 -8.92 7.19
N ASN A 93 -8.50 -8.58 7.09
CA ASN A 93 -9.35 -8.39 8.26
C ASN A 93 -9.62 -9.70 9.01
N HIS A 94 -9.74 -10.84 8.30
CA HIS A 94 -9.88 -12.15 8.93
C HIS A 94 -8.65 -12.51 9.78
N PHE A 95 -7.44 -12.21 9.29
CA PHE A 95 -6.18 -12.47 10.00
C PHE A 95 -5.71 -11.32 10.91
N ARG A 96 -6.55 -10.30 11.14
CA ARG A 96 -6.18 -9.05 11.86
C ARG A 96 -5.45 -9.30 13.19
N ASN A 97 -5.92 -10.28 13.95
CA ASN A 97 -5.42 -10.60 15.29
C ASN A 97 -4.59 -11.88 15.32
N GLU A 98 -4.26 -12.43 14.16
CA GLU A 98 -3.57 -13.72 14.02
C GLU A 98 -2.14 -13.52 13.51
N ILE A 99 -1.27 -14.47 13.87
CA ILE A 99 0.05 -14.61 13.26
C ILE A 99 -0.08 -15.63 12.13
N PHE A 100 0.48 -15.30 10.96
CA PHE A 100 0.41 -16.16 9.78
C PHE A 100 1.76 -16.25 9.07
N TRP A 101 1.88 -17.25 8.20
CA TRP A 101 3.07 -17.53 7.40
C TRP A 101 2.71 -17.61 5.94
N PHE A 102 3.64 -17.16 5.08
CA PHE A 102 3.52 -17.36 3.64
C PHE A 102 4.36 -18.57 3.23
N PRO A 103 3.75 -19.72 2.88
CA PRO A 103 4.50 -20.77 2.21
C PRO A 103 4.88 -20.29 0.80
N HIS A 104 6.09 -20.62 0.35
CA HIS A 104 6.62 -20.20 -0.93
C HIS A 104 6.82 -21.38 -1.89
N ASN A 105 6.79 -21.07 -3.18
CA ASN A 105 7.11 -21.97 -4.28
C ASN A 105 8.18 -21.35 -5.20
N LEU A 106 8.77 -22.14 -6.08
CA LEU A 106 9.80 -21.74 -7.04
C LEU A 106 9.26 -21.79 -8.48
N ASP A 107 9.64 -20.83 -9.31
CA ASP A 107 9.48 -20.95 -10.76
C ASP A 107 10.61 -21.79 -11.41
N PHE A 108 10.51 -22.05 -12.70
CA PHE A 108 11.50 -22.83 -13.46
C PHE A 108 12.92 -22.20 -13.48
N ARG A 109 13.04 -20.93 -13.08
CA ARG A 109 14.31 -20.19 -12.99
C ARG A 109 14.82 -20.10 -11.55
N GLY A 110 14.11 -20.69 -10.59
CA GLY A 110 14.46 -20.65 -9.17
C GLY A 110 14.05 -19.35 -8.45
N ARG A 111 13.19 -18.50 -9.04
CA ARG A 111 12.63 -17.33 -8.34
C ARG A 111 11.54 -17.79 -7.38
N VAL A 112 11.54 -17.20 -6.19
CA VAL A 112 10.63 -17.57 -5.09
C VAL A 112 9.38 -16.69 -5.10
N TYR A 113 8.21 -17.31 -4.93
CA TYR A 113 6.91 -16.63 -4.86
C TYR A 113 6.06 -17.19 -3.73
N PRO A 114 5.35 -16.36 -2.94
CA PRO A 114 4.31 -16.82 -2.04
C PRO A 114 3.24 -17.62 -2.78
N ILE A 115 2.78 -18.72 -2.19
CA ILE A 115 1.70 -19.53 -2.74
C ILE A 115 0.35 -18.79 -2.65
N PRO A 116 -0.02 -18.08 -1.56
CA PRO A 116 -1.28 -17.35 -1.50
C PRO A 116 -1.32 -16.19 -2.50
N PRO A 117 -2.23 -16.19 -3.50
CA PRO A 117 -2.18 -15.25 -4.61
C PRO A 117 -2.85 -13.89 -4.32
N HIS A 118 -3.84 -13.87 -3.41
CA HIS A 118 -4.68 -12.69 -3.17
C HIS A 118 -4.09 -11.71 -2.16
N PHE A 119 -3.32 -12.20 -1.19
CA PHE A 119 -2.74 -11.39 -0.13
C PHE A 119 -1.37 -11.94 0.24
N ASN A 120 -0.31 -11.16 -0.06
CA ASN A 120 1.08 -11.47 0.26
C ASN A 120 1.97 -10.22 0.16
N HIS A 121 3.18 -10.32 0.70
CA HIS A 121 4.16 -9.22 0.77
C HIS A 121 4.84 -8.88 -0.58
N LEU A 122 4.64 -9.66 -1.65
CA LEU A 122 5.09 -9.29 -3.00
C LEU A 122 4.05 -8.45 -3.77
N GLY A 123 2.89 -8.16 -3.16
CA GLY A 123 1.82 -7.38 -3.76
C GLY A 123 2.15 -5.90 -3.96
N SER A 124 1.10 -5.12 -4.21
CA SER A 124 1.14 -3.67 -4.36
C SER A 124 1.54 -2.95 -3.07
N ASP A 125 1.75 -1.63 -3.15
CA ASP A 125 1.99 -0.75 -2.00
C ASP A 125 1.07 -1.04 -0.79
N ILE A 126 -0.24 -1.06 -1.03
CA ILE A 126 -1.26 -1.40 -0.02
C ILE A 126 -1.00 -2.78 0.62
N ALA A 127 -0.66 -3.80 -0.17
CA ALA A 127 -0.42 -5.14 0.39
C ALA A 127 0.81 -5.15 1.30
N ARG A 128 1.86 -4.39 0.96
CA ARG A 128 3.09 -4.29 1.75
C ARG A 128 2.90 -3.44 3.01
N SER A 129 2.10 -2.38 2.94
CA SER A 129 1.86 -1.48 4.07
C SER A 129 1.06 -2.12 5.21
N ILE A 130 0.20 -3.10 4.88
CA ILE A 130 -0.63 -3.82 5.86
C ILE A 130 0.03 -5.08 6.43
N ILE A 131 1.23 -5.46 5.97
CA ILE A 131 1.96 -6.64 6.41
C ILE A 131 3.19 -6.21 7.22
N LEU A 132 3.29 -6.66 8.46
CA LEU A 132 4.43 -6.42 9.35
C LEU A 132 5.05 -7.75 9.79
N PHE A 133 6.30 -7.72 10.25
CA PHE A 133 6.87 -8.88 10.92
C PHE A 133 6.12 -9.15 12.22
N ALA A 134 5.75 -10.41 12.48
CA ALA A 134 5.14 -10.78 13.75
C ALA A 134 6.15 -10.68 14.90
N GLU A 135 7.39 -11.09 14.65
CA GLU A 135 8.50 -10.94 15.59
C GLU A 135 9.19 -9.59 15.38
N GLY A 136 9.02 -8.69 16.36
CA GLY A 136 9.67 -7.39 16.34
C GLY A 136 11.09 -7.45 16.90
N LYS A 137 11.92 -6.46 16.56
CA LYS A 137 13.28 -6.31 17.08
C LYS A 137 13.52 -4.92 17.65
N PRO A 138 14.31 -4.79 18.74
CA PRO A 138 14.70 -3.48 19.23
C PRO A 138 15.50 -2.74 18.14
N LEU A 139 15.20 -1.46 17.94
CA LEU A 139 15.86 -0.64 16.92
C LEU A 139 17.38 -0.52 17.13
N GLY A 140 17.83 -0.56 18.37
CA GLY A 140 19.22 -0.28 18.72
C GLY A 140 19.64 1.16 18.36
N PRO A 141 20.95 1.45 18.35
CA PRO A 141 21.44 2.81 18.16
C PRO A 141 21.16 3.38 16.77
N ASN A 142 21.07 2.52 15.75
CA ASN A 142 20.95 2.94 14.35
C ASN A 142 19.58 2.69 13.73
N GLY A 143 18.68 1.93 14.37
CA GLY A 143 17.41 1.53 13.75
C GLY A 143 16.51 2.70 13.38
N LEU A 144 16.43 3.73 14.24
CA LEU A 144 15.67 4.94 13.91
C LEU A 144 16.23 5.67 12.69
N ARG A 145 17.56 5.73 12.55
CA ARG A 145 18.20 6.32 11.36
C ARG A 145 17.86 5.52 10.09
N GLN A 146 17.82 4.19 10.18
CA GLN A 146 17.43 3.32 9.06
C GLN A 146 15.95 3.49 8.68
N LEU A 147 15.05 3.62 9.66
CA LEU A 147 13.64 3.94 9.40
C LEU A 147 13.50 5.27 8.66
N LYS A 148 14.21 6.32 9.09
CA LYS A 148 14.21 7.64 8.43
C LYS A 148 14.69 7.58 6.98
N ILE A 149 15.78 6.85 6.72
CA ILE A 149 16.30 6.65 5.36
C ILE A 149 15.28 5.88 4.51
N HIS A 150 14.71 4.82 5.07
CA HIS A 150 13.71 4.02 4.39
C HIS A 150 12.47 4.85 4.02
N LEU A 151 11.95 5.67 4.95
CA LEU A 151 10.86 6.61 4.68
C LEU A 151 11.19 7.53 3.50
N VAL A 152 12.39 8.11 3.47
CA VAL A 152 12.80 8.99 2.35
C VAL A 152 12.90 8.20 1.03
N ASN A 153 13.35 6.94 1.06
CA ASN A 153 13.38 6.08 -0.12
C ASN A 153 11.98 5.84 -0.68
N LEU A 154 10.98 5.61 0.17
CA LEU A 154 9.57 5.41 -0.24
C LEU A 154 8.96 6.65 -0.92
N THR A 155 9.53 7.84 -0.69
CA THR A 155 9.05 9.09 -1.29
C THR A 155 9.65 9.43 -2.65
N ASP A 156 10.75 8.78 -3.04
CA ASP A 156 11.59 9.09 -4.22
C ASP A 156 12.14 10.53 -4.30
N LEU A 157 11.88 11.40 -3.31
CA LEU A 157 12.26 12.82 -3.33
C LEU A 157 13.78 13.06 -3.32
N LYS A 158 14.56 12.11 -2.80
CA LYS A 158 16.02 12.20 -2.64
C LYS A 158 16.77 11.01 -3.27
N LYS A 159 16.25 10.46 -4.37
CA LYS A 159 16.82 9.30 -5.07
C LYS A 159 18.31 9.42 -5.39
N LYS A 160 18.77 10.63 -5.75
CA LYS A 160 20.17 10.91 -6.11
C LYS A 160 21.05 11.34 -4.92
N ALA A 161 20.46 11.58 -3.76
CA ALA A 161 21.18 12.00 -2.57
C ALA A 161 21.87 10.81 -1.90
N SER A 162 22.96 11.10 -1.19
CA SER A 162 23.65 10.16 -0.32
C SER A 162 22.77 9.69 0.84
N ILE A 163 23.15 8.56 1.47
CA ILE A 163 22.43 7.99 2.62
C ILE A 163 22.35 9.00 3.78
N ASP A 164 23.42 9.76 4.02
CA ASP A 164 23.44 10.79 5.07
C ASP A 164 22.52 11.97 4.76
N GLU A 165 22.47 12.41 3.51
CA GLU A 165 21.55 13.47 3.09
C GLU A 165 20.09 13.04 3.19
N ARG A 166 19.77 11.76 2.92
CA ARG A 166 18.42 11.21 3.13
C ARG A 166 18.04 11.21 4.61
N ALA A 167 18.97 10.79 5.49
CA ALA A 167 18.73 10.82 6.94
C ALA A 167 18.47 12.25 7.44
N LYS A 168 19.29 13.22 7.01
CA LYS A 168 19.10 14.64 7.36
C LYS A 168 17.79 15.20 6.81
N TYR A 169 17.45 14.88 5.58
CA TYR A 169 16.19 15.32 4.98
C TYR A 169 14.97 14.83 5.76
N ALA A 170 15.00 13.59 6.26
CA ALA A 170 13.94 13.07 7.12
C ALA A 170 13.77 13.89 8.41
N ASP A 171 14.86 14.41 8.98
CA ASP A 171 14.81 15.31 10.14
C ASP A 171 14.20 16.67 9.79
N GLU A 172 14.48 17.20 8.59
CA GLU A 172 13.92 18.48 8.11
C GLU A 172 12.40 18.42 7.91
N ILE A 173 11.86 17.25 7.55
CA ILE A 173 10.42 17.05 7.31
C ILE A 173 9.70 16.36 8.47
N MET A 174 10.30 16.31 9.67
CA MET A 174 9.75 15.56 10.80
C MET A 174 8.33 15.98 11.17
N ASP A 175 8.00 17.27 11.03
CA ASP A 175 6.64 17.76 11.28
C ASP A 175 5.61 17.16 10.33
N ASP A 176 5.96 16.94 9.06
CA ASP A 176 5.09 16.31 8.05
C ASP A 176 4.95 14.80 8.29
N ILE A 177 6.03 14.16 8.76
CA ILE A 177 6.02 12.75 9.16
C ILE A 177 5.05 12.57 10.33
N LEU A 178 5.15 13.41 11.37
CA LEU A 178 4.30 13.30 12.55
C LEU A 178 2.85 13.68 12.27
N ASP A 179 2.62 14.72 11.47
CA ASP A 179 1.26 15.08 11.05
C ASP A 179 0.60 13.96 10.23
N SER A 180 1.35 13.30 9.35
CA SER A 180 0.86 12.16 8.57
C SER A 180 0.52 10.97 9.47
N ALA A 181 1.34 10.69 10.49
CA ALA A 181 1.10 9.62 11.45
C ALA A 181 -0.15 9.88 12.33
N ASP A 182 -0.33 11.12 12.79
CA ASP A 182 -1.39 11.47 13.75
C ASP A 182 -2.74 11.76 13.08
N ARG A 183 -2.71 12.38 11.90
CA ARG A 183 -3.90 12.87 11.19
C ARG A 183 -3.84 12.47 9.72
N PRO A 184 -3.84 11.17 9.40
CA PRO A 184 -3.61 10.68 8.04
C PRO A 184 -4.61 11.23 7.01
N LEU A 185 -5.88 11.42 7.38
CA LEU A 185 -6.92 11.97 6.50
C LEU A 185 -7.23 13.46 6.73
N ASN A 186 -6.99 13.96 7.94
CA ASN A 186 -7.46 15.29 8.36
C ASN A 186 -6.33 16.31 8.55
N GLY A 187 -5.07 15.90 8.33
CA GLY A 187 -3.90 16.75 8.38
C GLY A 187 -3.52 17.32 7.02
N ARG A 188 -2.22 17.54 6.82
CA ARG A 188 -1.62 18.02 5.55
C ARG A 188 -1.55 16.94 4.48
N GLN A 189 -1.80 15.67 4.85
CA GLN A 189 -1.78 14.52 3.96
C GLN A 189 -0.48 14.44 3.14
N TRP A 190 0.67 14.75 3.76
CA TRP A 190 1.95 14.77 3.05
C TRP A 190 2.30 13.40 2.45
N TRP A 191 2.02 12.33 3.19
CA TRP A 191 2.24 10.94 2.77
C TRP A 191 1.55 10.56 1.45
N THR A 192 0.46 11.22 1.05
CA THR A 192 -0.26 10.88 -0.19
C THR A 192 0.48 11.32 -1.45
N LYS A 193 1.55 12.10 -1.30
CA LYS A 193 2.34 12.65 -2.41
C LYS A 193 3.57 11.79 -2.75
N SER A 194 3.84 10.73 -1.98
CA SER A 194 4.97 9.85 -2.25
C SER A 194 4.68 8.84 -3.37
N GLU A 195 5.74 8.19 -3.86
CA GLU A 195 5.65 7.10 -4.84
C GLU A 195 4.92 5.88 -4.23
N GLU A 196 5.22 5.56 -2.97
CA GLU A 196 4.63 4.45 -2.21
C GLU A 196 3.86 5.00 -1.00
N PRO A 197 2.65 5.57 -1.19
CA PRO A 197 1.92 6.33 -0.17
C PRO A 197 1.60 5.51 1.08
N TRP A 198 1.10 4.30 0.94
CA TRP A 198 0.69 3.50 2.09
C TRP A 198 1.86 2.98 2.90
N GLN A 199 2.95 2.54 2.25
CA GLN A 199 4.18 2.21 2.95
C GLN A 199 4.79 3.45 3.63
N THR A 200 4.71 4.62 2.98
CA THR A 200 5.18 5.88 3.57
C THR A 200 4.41 6.20 4.85
N LEU A 201 3.08 6.11 4.81
CA LEU A 201 2.24 6.34 5.99
C LEU A 201 2.54 5.34 7.12
N ALA A 202 2.66 4.05 6.78
CA ALA A 202 3.01 3.02 7.74
C ALA A 202 4.38 3.28 8.40
N CYS A 203 5.35 3.77 7.63
CA CYS A 203 6.66 4.17 8.14
C CYS A 203 6.59 5.45 9.00
N CYS A 204 5.75 6.43 8.63
CA CYS A 204 5.48 7.61 9.46
C CYS A 204 4.97 7.21 10.85
N MET A 205 3.98 6.31 10.90
CA MET A 205 3.43 5.79 12.16
C MET A 205 4.50 5.08 13.00
N GLU A 206 5.37 4.29 12.37
CA GLU A 206 6.45 3.60 13.07
C GLU A 206 7.50 4.56 13.64
N ILE A 207 7.92 5.57 12.86
CA ILE A 207 8.85 6.61 13.33
C ILE A 207 8.23 7.39 14.49
N ALA A 208 6.96 7.79 14.37
CA ALA A 208 6.25 8.52 15.41
C ALA A 208 6.23 7.75 16.74
N ARG A 209 5.95 6.43 16.69
CA ARG A 209 6.00 5.56 17.89
C ARG A 209 7.41 5.46 18.46
N ALA A 210 8.41 5.25 17.60
CA ALA A 210 9.79 5.10 18.02
C ALA A 210 10.31 6.36 18.74
N ILE A 211 10.08 7.56 18.20
CA ILE A 211 10.56 8.81 18.82
C ILE A 211 9.77 9.21 20.06
N ARG A 212 8.50 8.79 20.17
CA ARG A 212 7.65 9.06 21.35
C ARG A 212 7.83 8.02 22.45
N SER A 213 8.57 6.94 22.18
CA SER A 213 8.97 5.98 23.22
C SER A 213 9.97 6.62 24.19
N SER A 214 10.07 6.08 25.41
CA SER A 214 11.01 6.58 26.41
C SER A 214 12.48 6.45 25.98
N ASP A 215 12.78 5.42 25.19
CA ASP A 215 14.11 5.14 24.65
C ASP A 215 13.94 4.47 23.29
N HIS A 216 14.14 5.24 22.22
CA HIS A 216 13.95 4.76 20.85
C HIS A 216 14.87 3.58 20.51
N THR A 217 16.01 3.40 21.20
CA THR A 217 16.91 2.27 20.94
C THR A 217 16.35 0.94 21.44
N LYS A 218 15.43 0.98 22.40
CA LYS A 218 14.74 -0.19 22.96
C LYS A 218 13.35 -0.39 22.38
N TYR A 219 12.84 0.57 21.59
CA TYR A 219 11.57 0.41 20.88
C TYR A 219 11.62 -0.83 19.99
N VAL A 220 10.68 -1.75 20.21
CA VAL A 220 10.55 -2.99 19.45
C VAL A 220 9.77 -2.67 18.17
N SER A 221 10.48 -2.64 17.05
CA SER A 221 9.91 -2.36 15.73
C SER A 221 9.54 -3.65 15.02
N HIS A 222 8.37 -3.63 14.38
CA HIS A 222 7.87 -4.73 13.55
C HIS A 222 7.92 -4.39 12.04
N PHE A 223 8.31 -3.15 11.73
CA PHE A 223 8.24 -2.59 10.39
C PHE A 223 9.38 -3.14 9.50
N PRO A 224 9.05 -3.73 8.34
CA PRO A 224 10.07 -4.20 7.39
C PRO A 224 10.80 -3.04 6.73
N ILE A 225 12.14 -3.10 6.66
CA ILE A 225 12.95 -2.15 5.90
C ILE A 225 13.46 -2.82 4.64
N HIS A 226 13.08 -2.27 3.48
CA HIS A 226 13.62 -2.67 2.17
C HIS A 226 14.95 -1.95 1.91
N GLN A 227 15.94 -2.68 1.37
CA GLN A 227 17.27 -2.18 0.97
C GLN A 227 17.36 -1.99 -0.53
#